data_AF-A0A1Y5DRX0-F1
#
_entry.id   AF-A0A1Y5DRX0-F1
#
_cell.length_a   1.000
_cell.length_b   1.000
_cell.length_c   1.000
_cell.angle_alpha   90.00
_cell.angle_beta   90.00
_cell.angle_gamma   90.00
#
_symmetry.space_group_name_H-M   'P 1'
#
loop_
_entity.id
_entity.type
_entity.pdbx_description
1 polymer ?
#
loop_
_entity_poly.entity_id
_entity_poly.type
_entity_poly.pdbx_seq_one_letter_code
_entity_poly.pdbx_strand_id
1 'polypeptide(L)'
;MTISDSQNTTQLQFKLTQKLGELDSVAKKEIQSNFVKNDFIDISNEGKYDKNDYQRVLDKFKSSDSEIRTHEQAHAASGHTTTPISYKYQTGPDGNLYAVGGEVRLDTSIPSDPKAAAFKLSQIQESATAPSALSSADAQISIQANLNKMLLLSKGEENAS
;
A
#
# COMPACT_ATOMS: atom_id res chain seq x y z
N MET A 1 -7.09 39.56 -11.90
CA MET A 1 -7.20 38.12 -12.21
C MET A 1 -7.81 37.44 -10.98
N THR A 2 -9.01 37.85 -10.56
CA THR A 2 -10.34 37.26 -10.82
C THR A 2 -10.56 35.88 -10.17
N ILE A 3 -10.80 35.90 -8.86
CA ILE A 3 -11.71 35.10 -7.97
C ILE A 3 -12.08 33.64 -8.37
N SER A 4 -12.26 33.32 -9.65
CA SER A 4 -12.59 32.00 -10.20
C SER A 4 -11.52 30.94 -9.92
N ASP A 5 -10.23 31.28 -10.02
CA ASP A 5 -9.13 30.31 -9.89
C ASP A 5 -8.92 29.87 -8.43
N SER A 6 -9.03 30.80 -7.48
CA SER A 6 -8.98 30.50 -6.04
C SER A 6 -10.16 29.64 -5.56
N GLN A 7 -11.35 29.84 -6.12
CA GLN A 7 -12.52 29.00 -5.86
C GLN A 7 -12.30 27.57 -6.39
N ASN A 8 -11.62 27.41 -7.53
CA ASN A 8 -11.30 26.12 -8.14
C ASN A 8 -10.24 25.36 -7.33
N THR A 9 -9.18 26.04 -6.88
CA THR A 9 -8.14 25.48 -6.00
C THR A 9 -8.73 25.03 -4.66
N THR A 10 -9.62 25.82 -4.07
CA THR A 10 -10.28 25.49 -2.80
C THR A 10 -11.21 24.28 -2.93
N GLN A 11 -11.97 24.20 -4.03
CA GLN A 11 -12.81 23.03 -4.34
C GLN A 11 -11.98 21.77 -4.61
N LEU A 12 -10.84 21.90 -5.29
CA LEU A 12 -9.88 20.81 -5.49
C LEU A 12 -9.31 20.30 -4.16
N GLN A 13 -8.88 21.21 -3.28
CA GLN A 13 -8.38 20.89 -1.94
C GLN A 13 -9.44 20.16 -1.08
N PHE A 14 -10.69 20.62 -1.14
CA PHE A 14 -11.81 19.98 -0.44
C PHE A 14 -12.08 18.56 -0.95
N LYS A 15 -12.15 18.38 -2.28
CA LYS A 15 -12.32 17.06 -2.91
C LYS A 15 -11.15 16.11 -2.59
N LEU A 16 -9.93 16.64 -2.54
CA LEU A 16 -8.73 15.90 -2.13
C LEU A 16 -8.88 15.36 -0.70
N THR A 17 -9.27 16.24 0.22
CA THR A 17 -9.40 15.93 1.65
C THR A 17 -10.49 14.90 1.88
N GLN A 18 -11.63 15.04 1.21
CA GLN A 18 -12.72 14.06 1.27
C GLN A 18 -12.26 12.68 0.79
N LYS A 19 -11.57 12.62 -0.35
CA LYS A 19 -11.10 11.35 -0.91
C LYS A 19 -10.03 10.68 -0.05
N LEU A 20 -9.18 11.46 0.61
CA LEU A 20 -8.21 10.94 1.58
C LEU A 20 -8.90 10.28 2.79
N GLY A 21 -9.95 10.90 3.33
CA GLY A 21 -10.75 10.33 4.42
C GLY A 21 -11.52 9.06 4.03
N GLU A 22 -12.00 8.97 2.79
CA GLU A 22 -12.63 7.76 2.25
C GLU A 22 -11.62 6.61 2.14
N LEU A 23 -10.40 6.89 1.68
CA LEU A 23 -9.33 5.89 1.55
C LEU A 23 -8.89 5.33 2.91
N ASP A 24 -8.73 6.17 3.93
CA ASP A 24 -8.40 5.73 5.29
C ASP A 24 -9.46 4.77 5.86
N SER A 25 -10.73 5.03 5.53
CA SER A 25 -11.86 4.21 5.94
C SER A 25 -11.86 2.84 5.23
N VAL A 26 -11.47 2.81 3.95
CA VAL A 26 -11.34 1.56 3.17
C VAL A 26 -10.19 0.71 3.68
N ALA A 27 -9.00 1.27 3.93
CA ALA A 27 -7.87 0.50 4.46
C ALA A 27 -8.17 -0.10 5.84
N LYS A 28 -8.79 0.66 6.75
CA LYS A 28 -9.23 0.12 8.05
C LYS A 28 -10.24 -1.02 7.90
N LYS A 29 -11.15 -0.92 6.92
CA LYS A 29 -12.15 -1.95 6.62
C LYS A 29 -11.52 -3.20 6.00
N GLU A 30 -10.50 -3.06 5.16
CA GLU A 30 -9.75 -4.20 4.63
C GLU A 30 -8.94 -4.92 5.70
N ILE A 31 -8.24 -4.19 6.58
CA ILE A 31 -7.51 -4.77 7.71
C ILE A 31 -8.46 -5.62 8.57
N GLN A 32 -9.67 -5.11 8.88
CA GLN A 32 -10.69 -5.87 9.60
C GLN A 32 -11.28 -7.03 8.77
N SER A 33 -11.57 -6.81 7.49
CA SER A 33 -12.16 -7.81 6.59
C SER A 33 -11.25 -9.02 6.37
N ASN A 34 -9.95 -8.77 6.16
CA ASN A 34 -8.98 -9.81 5.87
C ASN A 34 -8.62 -10.63 7.11
N PHE A 35 -8.63 -10.02 8.31
CA PHE A 35 -8.48 -10.75 9.58
C PHE A 35 -9.73 -11.57 9.95
N VAL A 36 -10.93 -11.08 9.64
CA VAL A 36 -12.19 -11.71 10.10
C VAL A 36 -12.72 -12.76 9.12
N LYS A 37 -12.49 -12.63 7.80
CA LYS A 37 -13.07 -13.56 6.82
C LYS A 37 -12.27 -14.82 6.56
N ASN A 38 -10.96 -14.84 6.84
CA ASN A 38 -10.08 -15.94 6.41
C ASN A 38 -9.65 -16.90 7.53
N ASP A 39 -9.87 -16.56 8.81
CA ASP A 39 -9.21 -17.23 9.95
C ASP A 39 -10.14 -17.92 10.96
N PHE A 40 -11.43 -18.14 10.66
CA PHE A 40 -12.24 -19.01 11.51
C PHE A 40 -12.06 -20.48 11.12
N ILE A 41 -11.04 -21.12 11.69
CA ILE A 41 -10.96 -22.57 11.79
C ILE A 41 -11.92 -22.97 12.92
N ASP A 42 -13.04 -23.60 12.58
CA ASP A 42 -13.95 -24.19 13.57
C ASP A 42 -13.31 -25.44 14.19
N ILE A 43 -12.65 -25.24 15.34
CA ILE A 43 -11.94 -26.28 16.11
C ILE A 43 -12.92 -27.14 16.94
N SER A 44 -14.23 -26.87 16.90
CA SER A 44 -15.21 -27.57 17.75
C SER A 44 -15.61 -28.95 17.23
N ASN A 45 -15.18 -29.32 16.02
CA ASN A 45 -15.45 -30.62 15.40
C ASN A 45 -14.17 -31.46 15.31
N GLU A 46 -13.79 -32.11 16.42
CA GLU A 46 -12.78 -33.17 16.45
C GLU A 46 -13.23 -34.36 15.58
N GLY A 47 -12.93 -34.34 14.27
CA GLY A 47 -13.23 -35.45 13.37
C GLY A 47 -13.37 -35.14 11.88
N LYS A 48 -13.14 -33.90 11.41
CA LYS A 48 -13.39 -33.52 10.00
C LYS A 48 -12.23 -32.82 9.28
N TYR A 49 -10.98 -33.20 9.54
CA TYR A 49 -9.88 -32.79 8.66
C TYR A 49 -9.38 -34.01 7.90
N ASP A 50 -9.63 -34.04 6.60
CA ASP A 50 -9.08 -35.08 5.73
C ASP A 50 -7.69 -34.65 5.18
N LYS A 51 -7.00 -35.56 4.51
CA LYS A 51 -5.69 -35.25 3.88
C LYS A 51 -5.77 -34.12 2.85
N ASN A 52 -6.95 -33.88 2.25
CA ASN A 52 -7.16 -32.78 1.31
C ASN A 52 -7.19 -31.43 2.02
N ASP A 53 -7.71 -31.36 3.26
CA ASP A 53 -7.69 -30.13 4.06
C ASP A 53 -6.26 -29.75 4.46
N TYR A 54 -5.45 -30.73 4.89
CA TYR A 54 -4.02 -30.49 5.16
C TYR A 54 -3.30 -29.93 3.92
N GLN A 55 -3.49 -30.57 2.76
CA GLN A 55 -2.84 -30.15 1.53
C GLN A 55 -3.31 -28.75 1.10
N ARG A 56 -4.61 -28.45 1.22
CA ARG A 56 -5.17 -27.14 0.89
C ARG A 56 -4.59 -26.04 1.77
N VAL A 57 -4.44 -26.28 3.08
CA VAL A 57 -3.84 -25.31 4.00
C VAL A 57 -2.37 -25.10 3.67
N LEU A 58 -1.62 -26.17 3.43
CA LEU A 58 -0.21 -26.09 3.06
C LEU A 58 0.00 -25.33 1.74
N ASP A 59 -0.84 -25.58 0.73
CA ASP A 59 -0.76 -24.89 -0.55
C ASP A 59 -1.09 -23.40 -0.42
N LYS A 60 -2.00 -23.02 0.48
CA LYS A 60 -2.24 -21.61 0.82
C LYS A 60 -1.00 -20.94 1.40
N PHE A 61 -0.35 -21.57 2.38
CA PHE A 61 0.89 -21.03 2.97
C PHE A 61 1.98 -20.83 1.91
N LYS A 62 2.15 -21.81 1.01
CA LYS A 62 3.12 -21.73 -0.10
C LYS A 62 2.79 -20.61 -1.09
N SER A 63 1.52 -20.48 -1.48
CA SER A 63 1.07 -19.42 -2.39
C SER A 63 1.31 -18.05 -1.77
N SER A 64 0.88 -17.84 -0.53
CA SER A 64 1.04 -16.57 0.18
C SER A 64 2.52 -16.21 0.36
N ASP A 65 3.38 -17.15 0.74
CA ASP A 65 4.83 -16.89 0.87
C ASP A 65 5.43 -16.43 -0.47
N SER A 66 5.11 -17.13 -1.57
CA SER A 66 5.60 -16.76 -2.90
C SER A 66 5.10 -15.38 -3.35
N GLU A 67 3.82 -15.10 -3.12
CA GLU A 67 3.18 -13.81 -3.46
C GLU A 67 3.81 -12.67 -2.68
N ILE A 68 3.93 -12.80 -1.36
CA ILE A 68 4.53 -11.79 -0.48
C ILE A 68 5.98 -11.54 -0.87
N ARG A 69 6.77 -12.58 -1.07
CA ARG A 69 8.18 -12.41 -1.45
C ARG A 69 8.33 -11.68 -2.77
N THR A 70 7.52 -12.05 -3.77
CA THR A 70 7.51 -11.39 -5.08
C THR A 70 7.09 -9.93 -4.96
N HIS A 71 6.08 -9.65 -4.14
CA HIS A 71 5.58 -8.30 -3.87
C HIS A 71 6.66 -7.42 -3.23
N GLU A 72 7.26 -7.87 -2.13
CA GLU A 72 8.31 -7.10 -1.46
C GLU A 72 9.57 -6.95 -2.32
N GLN A 73 9.91 -7.96 -3.13
CA GLN A 73 11.05 -7.88 -4.04
C GLN A 73 10.83 -6.85 -5.15
N ALA A 74 9.59 -6.73 -5.66
CA ALA A 74 9.24 -5.68 -6.62
C ALA A 74 9.40 -4.28 -6.01
N HIS A 75 8.96 -4.10 -4.76
CA HIS A 75 9.20 -2.87 -4.01
C HIS A 75 10.70 -2.59 -3.82
N ALA A 76 11.49 -3.59 -3.40
CA ALA A 76 12.92 -3.45 -3.21
C ALA A 76 13.68 -3.08 -4.49
N ALA A 77 13.24 -3.60 -5.64
CA ALA A 77 13.85 -3.33 -6.95
C ALA A 77 13.61 -1.90 -7.47
N SER A 78 12.62 -1.17 -6.92
CA SER A 78 12.32 0.22 -7.32
C SER A 78 13.40 1.24 -6.93
N GLY A 79 14.39 0.85 -6.12
CA GLY A 79 15.62 1.61 -5.87
C GLY A 79 15.52 2.77 -4.87
N HIS A 80 14.33 3.06 -4.33
CA HIS A 80 14.08 4.19 -3.42
C HIS A 80 13.80 3.77 -1.97
N THR A 81 14.17 2.55 -1.61
CA THR A 81 13.85 1.95 -0.33
C THR A 81 14.86 2.39 0.73
N THR A 82 14.37 2.70 1.93
CA THR A 82 15.21 3.16 3.05
C THR A 82 15.66 2.01 3.94
N THR A 83 14.97 0.88 3.88
CA THR A 83 15.27 -0.31 4.67
C THR A 83 15.30 -1.55 3.80
N PRO A 84 16.06 -2.59 4.20
CA PRO A 84 15.94 -3.92 3.64
C PRO A 84 14.50 -4.45 3.77
N ILE A 85 14.17 -5.45 2.97
CA ILE A 85 12.90 -6.16 3.07
C ILE A 85 12.77 -6.78 4.46
N SER A 86 11.62 -6.58 5.10
CA SER A 86 11.24 -7.24 6.34
C SER A 86 10.11 -8.22 6.08
N TYR A 87 10.22 -9.45 6.60
CA TYR A 87 9.18 -10.46 6.47
C TYR A 87 8.63 -10.84 7.84
N LYS A 88 7.33 -11.13 7.89
CA LYS A 88 6.64 -11.75 9.02
C LYS A 88 6.37 -13.20 8.68
N TYR A 89 6.78 -14.10 9.57
CA TYR A 89 6.69 -15.54 9.36
C TYR A 89 5.64 -16.20 10.23
N GLN A 90 5.06 -17.27 9.72
CA GLN A 90 4.23 -18.21 10.47
C GLN A 90 4.63 -19.64 10.14
N THR A 91 4.58 -20.52 11.14
CA THR A 91 4.84 -21.95 10.97
C THR A 91 3.63 -22.63 10.34
N GLY A 92 3.84 -23.30 9.20
CA GLY A 92 2.84 -24.09 8.51
C GLY A 92 2.60 -25.46 9.16
N PRO A 93 1.59 -26.21 8.69
CA PRO A 93 1.23 -27.51 9.26
C PRO A 93 2.29 -28.60 9.01
N ASP A 94 3.24 -28.35 8.12
CA ASP A 94 4.42 -29.18 7.85
C ASP A 94 5.65 -28.80 8.69
N GLY A 95 5.52 -27.81 9.58
CA GLY A 95 6.61 -27.32 10.44
C GLY A 95 7.55 -26.30 9.79
N ASN A 96 7.34 -25.94 8.53
CA ASN A 96 8.17 -24.96 7.83
C ASN A 96 7.69 -23.53 8.07
N LEU A 97 8.59 -22.55 7.96
CA LEU A 97 8.25 -21.13 8.06
C LEU A 97 7.85 -20.56 6.70
N TYR A 98 6.71 -19.86 6.68
CA TYR A 98 6.17 -19.19 5.50
C TYR A 98 5.98 -17.71 5.79
N ALA A 99 6.32 -16.84 4.84
CA ALA A 99 6.03 -15.42 4.90
C ALA A 99 4.51 -15.22 4.79
N VAL A 100 3.93 -14.59 5.81
CA VAL A 100 2.50 -14.24 5.88
C VAL A 100 2.28 -12.73 5.88
N GLY A 101 3.37 -11.96 5.89
CA GLY A 101 3.39 -10.55 5.57
C GLY A 101 4.80 -10.08 5.26
N GLY A 102 4.90 -8.91 4.63
CA GLY A 102 6.16 -8.23 4.36
C GLY A 102 5.98 -6.73 4.45
N GLU A 103 7.09 -6.01 4.65
CA GLU A 103 7.12 -4.57 4.41
C GLU A 103 8.47 -4.14 3.86
N VAL A 104 8.42 -3.20 2.92
CA VAL A 104 9.55 -2.42 2.43
C VAL A 104 9.26 -0.96 2.69
N ARG A 105 10.15 -0.25 3.38
CA ARG A 105 9.96 1.16 3.70
C ARG A 105 10.51 2.04 2.59
N LEU A 106 9.68 2.95 2.11
CA LEU A 106 10.03 3.96 1.12
C LEU A 106 10.43 5.27 1.81
N ASP A 107 11.41 5.98 1.25
CA ASP A 107 11.72 7.35 1.68
C ASP A 107 10.61 8.31 1.23
N THR A 108 9.73 8.69 2.16
CA THR A 108 8.64 9.64 1.91
C THR A 108 9.00 11.08 2.25
N SER A 109 10.28 11.36 2.56
CA SER A 109 10.72 12.73 2.81
C SER A 109 10.61 13.59 1.54
N ILE A 110 10.00 14.77 1.67
CA ILE A 110 9.76 15.69 0.55
C ILE A 110 10.66 16.93 0.72
N PRO A 111 11.54 17.23 -0.25
CA PRO A 111 12.35 18.44 -0.23
C PRO A 111 11.54 19.73 -0.18
N SER A 112 12.13 20.81 0.33
CA SER A 112 11.47 22.13 0.35
C SER A 112 11.41 22.82 -1.01
N ASP A 113 12.32 22.48 -1.93
CA ASP A 113 12.29 23.01 -3.30
C ASP A 113 11.12 22.38 -4.09
N PRO A 114 10.20 23.17 -4.68
CA PRO A 114 9.03 22.65 -5.36
C PRO A 114 9.34 21.70 -6.53
N LYS A 115 10.41 21.96 -7.28
CA LYS A 115 10.80 21.11 -8.42
C LYS A 115 11.36 19.78 -7.95
N ALA A 116 12.24 19.80 -6.95
CA ALA A 116 12.77 18.60 -6.30
C ALA A 116 11.66 17.79 -5.61
N ALA A 117 10.69 18.46 -4.98
CA ALA A 117 9.53 17.84 -4.36
C ALA A 117 8.65 17.12 -5.40
N ALA A 118 8.32 17.75 -6.53
CA ALA A 118 7.55 17.13 -7.60
C ALA A 118 8.25 15.90 -8.22
N PHE A 119 9.58 15.96 -8.36
CA PHE A 119 10.40 14.84 -8.82
C PHE A 119 10.39 13.69 -7.80
N LYS A 120 10.60 13.98 -6.51
CA LYS A 120 10.55 12.99 -5.43
C LYS A 120 9.19 12.31 -5.32
N LEU A 121 8.10 13.06 -5.42
CA LEU A 121 6.74 12.52 -5.40
C LEU A 121 6.47 11.58 -6.59
N SER A 122 7.05 11.86 -7.76
CA SER A 122 6.92 10.97 -8.92
C SER A 122 7.65 9.64 -8.70
N GLN A 123 8.85 9.68 -8.11
CA GLN A 123 9.60 8.47 -7.72
C GLN A 123 8.87 7.66 -6.64
N ILE A 124 8.25 8.34 -5.66
CA ILE A 124 7.44 7.70 -4.62
C ILE A 124 6.24 6.99 -5.25
N GLN A 125 5.55 7.66 -6.18
CA GLN A 125 4.42 7.08 -6.90
C GLN A 125 4.84 5.84 -7.70
N GLU A 126 5.93 5.94 -8.46
CA GLU A 126 6.46 4.83 -9.27
C GLU A 126 6.81 3.62 -8.41
N SER A 127 7.53 3.86 -7.30
CA SER A 127 7.91 2.81 -6.35
C SER A 127 6.69 2.15 -5.71
N ALA A 128 5.70 2.94 -5.26
CA ALA A 128 4.45 2.41 -4.73
C ALA A 128 3.67 1.59 -5.76
N THR A 129 3.78 1.93 -7.06
CA THR A 129 3.11 1.20 -8.13
C THR A 129 3.93 0.06 -8.76
N ALA A 130 5.13 -0.22 -8.23
CA ALA A 130 6.04 -1.20 -8.81
C ALA A 130 5.54 -2.66 -8.78
N PRO A 131 4.88 -3.14 -7.70
CA PRO A 131 4.30 -4.47 -7.71
C PRO A 131 3.12 -4.60 -8.67
N SER A 132 3.00 -5.75 -9.32
CA SER A 132 1.88 -6.05 -10.22
C SER A 132 0.52 -6.14 -9.51
N ALA A 133 0.53 -6.48 -8.22
CA ALA A 133 -0.63 -6.47 -7.34
C ALA A 133 -0.40 -5.45 -6.22
N LEU A 134 -1.11 -4.32 -6.28
CA LEU A 134 -1.03 -3.28 -5.26
C LEU A 134 -1.73 -3.73 -3.99
N SER A 135 -1.08 -3.54 -2.85
CA SER A 135 -1.79 -3.54 -1.57
C SER A 135 -2.60 -2.25 -1.41
N SER A 136 -3.55 -2.22 -0.48
CA SER A 136 -4.26 -0.98 -0.15
C SER A 136 -3.32 0.12 0.35
N ALA A 137 -2.25 -0.23 1.07
CA ALA A 137 -1.23 0.73 1.49
C ALA A 137 -0.47 1.34 0.30
N ASP A 138 -0.10 0.51 -0.68
CA ASP A 138 0.58 0.97 -1.90
C ASP A 138 -0.29 1.91 -2.71
N ALA A 139 -1.55 1.54 -2.90
CA ALA A 139 -2.53 2.37 -3.59
C ALA A 139 -2.70 3.72 -2.88
N GLN A 140 -2.76 3.73 -1.55
CA GLN A 140 -2.84 4.96 -0.75
C GLN A 140 -1.59 5.83 -0.93
N ILE A 141 -0.39 5.28 -0.84
CA ILE A 141 0.86 6.02 -1.02
C ILE A 141 0.93 6.63 -2.43
N SER A 142 0.59 5.85 -3.46
CA SER A 142 0.55 6.31 -4.86
C SER A 142 -0.42 7.47 -5.05
N ILE A 143 -1.64 7.34 -4.51
CA ILE A 143 -2.65 8.41 -4.56
C ILE A 143 -2.12 9.64 -3.83
N GLN A 144 -1.68 9.51 -2.58
CA GLN A 144 -1.19 10.64 -1.79
C GLN A 144 -0.03 11.37 -2.49
N ALA A 145 0.90 10.62 -3.10
CA ALA A 145 2.01 11.20 -3.84
C ALA A 145 1.51 12.04 -5.04
N ASN A 146 0.56 11.52 -5.80
CA ASN A 146 -0.05 12.23 -6.93
C ASN A 146 -0.84 13.47 -6.47
N LEU A 147 -1.56 13.39 -5.36
CA LEU A 147 -2.28 14.52 -4.77
C LEU A 147 -1.33 15.64 -4.35
N ASN A 148 -0.27 15.30 -3.61
CA ASN A 148 0.76 16.28 -3.21
C ASN A 148 1.43 16.93 -4.42
N LYS A 149 1.63 16.17 -5.51
CA LYS A 149 2.21 16.70 -6.75
C LYS A 149 1.29 17.73 -7.40
N MET A 150 -0.02 17.45 -7.49
CA MET A 150 -1.00 18.42 -7.99
C MET A 150 -1.05 19.69 -7.14
N LEU A 151 -0.95 19.56 -5.81
CA LEU A 151 -0.91 20.71 -4.91
C LEU A 151 0.33 21.59 -5.13
N LEU A 152 1.48 20.99 -5.37
CA LEU A 152 2.71 21.74 -5.67
C LEU A 152 2.60 22.50 -7.00
N LEU A 153 2.01 21.87 -8.02
CA LEU A 153 1.80 22.51 -9.32
C LEU A 153 0.86 23.70 -9.22
N SER A 154 -0.28 23.53 -8.52
CA SER A 154 -1.24 24.61 -8.28
C SER A 154 -0.63 25.77 -7.50
N LYS A 155 0.21 25.51 -6.48
CA LYS A 155 0.93 26.57 -5.75
C LYS A 155 2.03 27.25 -6.58
N GLY A 156 2.66 26.52 -7.50
CA GLY A 156 3.66 27.07 -8.41
C GLY A 156 3.06 28.07 -9.41
N GLU A 157 1.84 27.85 -9.84
CA GLU A 157 1.09 28.77 -10.73
C GLU A 157 0.72 30.08 -10.02
N GLU A 158 0.44 30.07 -8.71
CA GLU A 158 0.15 31.29 -7.94
C GLU A 158 1.36 32.20 -7.69
N ASN A 159 2.59 31.68 -7.80
CA ASN A 159 3.82 32.46 -7.59
C ASN A 159 4.44 32.98 -8.90
N ALA A 160 3.81 32.72 -10.04
CA ALA A 160 4.30 33.10 -11.37
C ALA A 160 3.48 34.24 -12.03
N SER A 161 2.64 34.94 -11.27
CA SER A 161 1.82 36.07 -11.75
C SER A 161 2.26 37.42 -11.17
#